data_AF-A0A658NLE6-F1
#
_entry.id   AF-A0A658NLE6-F1
#
_cell.length_a   1.000
_cell.length_b   1.000
_cell.length_c   1.000
_cell.angle_alpha   90.00
_cell.angle_beta   90.00
_cell.angle_gamma   90.00
#
_symmetry.space_group_name_H-M   'P 1'
#
loop_
_entity.id
_entity.type
_entity.pdbx_description
1 polymer ?
#
loop_
_entity_poly.entity_id
_entity_poly.type
_entity_poly.pdbx_seq_one_letter_code
_entity_poly.pdbx_strand_id
1 'polypeptide(L)'
;MGWELKQKGVSSETIETALAEAELDDADLALEAAQRALGRYASLPWEDFARKLGAYLQRRGFSAQVTWATIRKLWNAMQDSSSMQDT
;
A
#
# COMPACT_ATOMS: atom_id res chain seq x y z
N MET A 1 -16.96 8.42 49.28
CA MET A 1 -17.79 7.32 48.71
C MET A 1 -18.30 7.79 47.35
N GLY A 2 -18.04 7.00 46.29
CA GLY A 2 -18.56 7.23 44.93
C GLY A 2 -17.50 7.66 43.92
N TRP A 3 -16.79 6.69 43.34
CA TRP A 3 -15.64 6.86 42.43
C TRP A 3 -16.02 6.49 40.99
N GLU A 4 -17.05 7.15 40.44
CA GLU A 4 -17.71 6.64 39.25
C GLU A 4 -18.07 7.76 38.28
N LEU A 5 -17.21 7.97 37.28
CA LEU A 5 -17.63 8.05 35.88
C LEU A 5 -16.57 7.36 35.02
N LYS A 6 -16.57 6.03 35.15
CA LYS A 6 -15.98 5.13 34.17
C LYS A 6 -16.51 5.48 32.78
N GLN A 7 -15.59 5.52 31.83
CA GLN A 7 -15.82 5.20 30.43
C GLN A 7 -16.81 6.10 29.69
N LYS A 8 -16.33 7.29 29.28
CA LYS A 8 -16.82 7.86 28.01
C LYS A 8 -16.41 6.90 26.90
N GLY A 9 -17.40 6.18 26.39
CA GLY A 9 -17.29 5.31 25.24
C GLY A 9 -16.68 6.07 24.06
N VAL A 10 -15.42 5.75 23.76
CA VAL A 10 -14.93 5.82 22.39
C VAL A 10 -15.61 4.65 21.70
N SER A 11 -16.69 4.96 20.99
CA SER A 11 -17.39 4.06 20.09
C SER A 11 -16.38 3.30 19.25
N SER A 12 -16.44 1.97 19.28
CA SER A 12 -15.56 1.10 18.48
C SER A 12 -15.59 1.44 16.98
N GLU A 13 -16.62 2.14 16.50
CA GLU A 13 -16.80 2.60 15.11
C GLU A 13 -15.77 3.67 14.66
N THR A 14 -15.22 4.48 15.59
CA THR A 14 -14.19 5.49 15.23
C THR A 14 -12.84 4.85 14.98
N ILE A 15 -12.55 3.70 15.61
CA ILE A 15 -11.26 3.02 15.48
C ILE A 15 -11.13 2.41 14.08
N GLU A 16 -12.20 1.82 13.57
CA GLU A 16 -12.21 1.19 12.24
C GLU A 16 -12.09 2.23 11.12
N THR A 17 -12.73 3.40 11.28
CA THR A 17 -12.62 4.49 10.31
C THR A 17 -11.23 5.11 10.32
N ALA A 18 -10.68 5.40 11.50
CA ALA A 18 -9.33 5.96 11.61
C ALA A 18 -8.24 4.99 11.12
N LEU A 19 -8.43 3.68 11.31
CA LEU A 19 -7.53 2.66 10.79
C LEU A 19 -7.63 2.56 9.26
N ALA A 20 -8.84 2.58 8.70
CA ALA A 20 -9.04 2.54 7.25
C ALA A 20 -8.49 3.79 6.54
N GLU A 21 -8.64 4.98 7.14
CA GLU A 21 -8.06 6.22 6.61
C GLU A 21 -6.52 6.20 6.66
N ALA A 22 -5.93 5.67 7.73
CA ALA A 22 -4.48 5.49 7.82
C ALA A 22 -3.95 4.48 6.80
N GLU A 23 -4.66 3.36 6.58
CA GLU A 23 -4.29 2.35 5.58
C GLU A 23 -4.38 2.88 4.14
N LEU A 24 -5.31 3.81 3.86
CA LEU A 24 -5.41 4.50 2.57
C LEU A 24 -4.21 5.43 2.32
N ASP A 25 -3.76 6.17 3.35
CA ASP A 25 -2.57 7.03 3.28
C ASP A 25 -1.28 6.21 3.06
N ASP A 26 -1.13 5.09 3.80
CA ASP A 26 -0.04 4.14 3.62
C ASP A 26 0.03 3.58 2.18
N ALA A 27 -1.13 3.31 1.57
CA ALA A 27 -1.20 2.78 0.22
C ALA A 27 -0.77 3.79 -0.85
N ASP A 28 -1.12 5.07 -0.68
CA ASP A 28 -0.70 6.13 -1.61
C ASP A 28 0.81 6.38 -1.50
N LEU A 29 1.33 6.51 -0.28
CA LEU A 29 2.76 6.66 0.00
C LEU A 29 3.59 5.48 -0.52
N ALA A 30 3.08 4.26 -0.39
CA ALA A 30 3.71 3.06 -0.95
C ALA A 30 3.74 3.12 -2.48
N LEU A 31 2.65 3.56 -3.12
CA LEU A 31 2.55 3.70 -4.57
C LEU A 31 3.53 4.75 -5.12
N GLU A 32 3.64 5.91 -4.47
CA GLU A 32 4.59 6.95 -4.85
C GLU A 32 6.04 6.48 -4.71
N ALA A 33 6.38 5.84 -3.58
CA ALA A 33 7.70 5.28 -3.35
C ALA A 33 8.04 4.20 -4.38
N ALA A 34 7.07 3.34 -4.70
CA ALA A 34 7.21 2.29 -5.68
C ALA A 34 7.35 2.81 -7.11
N GLN A 35 6.62 3.86 -7.51
CA GLN A 35 6.76 4.50 -8.83
C GLN A 35 8.16 5.06 -9.07
N ARG A 36 8.79 5.64 -8.05
CA ARG A 36 10.19 6.12 -8.15
C ARG A 36 11.17 4.98 -8.40
N ALA A 37 10.89 3.79 -7.86
CA ALA A 37 11.70 2.60 -8.06
C ALA A 37 11.26 1.79 -9.30
N LEU A 38 10.07 2.03 -9.82
CA LEU A 38 9.44 1.31 -10.94
C LEU A 38 10.33 1.34 -12.17
N GLY A 39 10.90 2.49 -12.53
CA GLY A 39 11.79 2.60 -13.69
C GLY A 39 13.02 1.68 -13.62
N ARG A 40 13.45 1.30 -12.41
CA ARG A 40 14.55 0.33 -12.19
C ARG A 40 14.12 -1.12 -12.33
N TYR A 41 12.84 -1.42 -12.17
CA TYR A 41 12.31 -2.79 -12.13
C TYR A 41 11.33 -3.11 -13.27
N ALA A 42 10.91 -2.11 -14.06
CA ALA A 42 9.92 -2.26 -15.13
C ALA A 42 10.33 -3.25 -16.22
N SER A 43 11.63 -3.46 -16.44
CA SER A 43 12.15 -4.42 -17.41
C SER A 43 12.32 -5.84 -16.84
N LEU A 44 12.03 -6.06 -15.55
CA LEU A 44 12.22 -7.35 -14.90
C LEU A 44 10.96 -8.22 -15.01
N PRO A 45 11.11 -9.55 -15.01
CA PRO A 45 9.97 -10.46 -14.93
C PRO A 45 9.24 -10.30 -13.59
N TRP A 46 7.96 -10.70 -13.57
CA TRP A 46 7.06 -10.57 -12.41
C TRP A 46 7.70 -11.02 -11.08
N GLU A 47 8.38 -12.17 -11.08
CA GLU A 47 9.00 -12.72 -9.87
C GLU A 47 10.08 -11.81 -9.29
N ASP A 48 10.96 -11.29 -10.13
CA ASP A 48 12.00 -10.34 -9.73
C ASP A 48 11.44 -8.97 -9.37
N PHE A 49 10.41 -8.52 -10.11
CA PHE A 49 9.69 -7.29 -9.83
C PHE A 49 9.05 -7.33 -8.44
N ALA A 50 8.21 -8.34 -8.17
CA ALA A 50 7.52 -8.50 -6.90
C ALA A 50 8.49 -8.70 -5.73
N ARG A 51 9.55 -9.49 -5.92
CA ARG A 51 10.58 -9.72 -4.89
C ARG A 51 11.34 -8.45 -4.54
N LYS A 52 11.82 -7.70 -5.53
CA LYS A 52 12.63 -6.49 -5.31
C LYS A 52 11.78 -5.33 -4.78
N LEU A 53 10.60 -5.12 -5.38
CA LEU A 53 9.70 -4.06 -4.96
C LEU A 53 9.09 -4.35 -3.58
N GLY A 54 8.76 -5.61 -3.30
CA GLY A 54 8.30 -6.05 -1.98
C GLY A 54 9.34 -5.81 -0.89
N ALA A 55 10.59 -6.25 -1.12
CA ALA A 55 11.68 -5.98 -0.17
C ALA A 55 11.96 -4.48 0.01
N TYR A 56 11.79 -3.68 -1.04
CA TYR A 56 11.93 -2.22 -0.99
C TYR A 56 10.86 -1.56 -0.11
N LEU A 57 9.59 -1.95 -0.29
CA LEU A 57 8.47 -1.40 0.48
C LEU A 57 8.48 -1.86 1.93
N GLN A 58 8.80 -3.13 2.19
CA GLN A 58 8.95 -3.63 3.56
C GLN A 58 10.06 -2.89 4.34
N ARG A 59 11.18 -2.56 3.67
CA ARG A 59 12.26 -1.76 4.27
C ARG A 59 11.86 -0.32 4.60
N ARG A 60 10.79 0.19 3.99
CA ARG A 60 10.20 1.50 4.29
C ARG A 60 9.15 1.45 5.39
N GLY A 61 8.83 0.27 5.91
CA GLY A 61 7.88 0.08 7.02
C GLY A 61 6.45 -0.22 6.58
N PHE A 62 6.18 -0.39 5.28
CA PHE A 62 4.83 -0.69 4.80
C PHE A 62 4.42 -2.12 5.15
N SER A 63 3.14 -2.28 5.53
CA SER A 63 2.52 -3.57 5.78
C SER A 63 2.55 -4.48 4.55
N ALA A 64 2.54 -5.79 4.77
CA ALA A 64 2.54 -6.78 3.69
C ALA A 64 1.33 -6.64 2.75
N GLN A 65 0.16 -6.28 3.29
CA GLN A 65 -1.05 -6.07 2.50
C GLN A 65 -0.90 -4.87 1.54
N VAL A 66 -0.49 -3.71 2.07
CA VAL A 66 -0.18 -2.50 1.29
C VAL A 66 0.88 -2.79 0.23
N THR A 67 1.93 -3.52 0.61
CA THR A 67 3.01 -3.92 -0.29
C THR A 67 2.48 -4.74 -1.47
N TRP A 68 1.72 -5.81 -1.21
CA TRP A 68 1.17 -6.67 -2.26
C TRP A 68 0.15 -5.94 -3.15
N ALA A 69 -0.72 -5.12 -2.56
CA ALA A 69 -1.68 -4.30 -3.30
C ALA A 69 -0.95 -3.35 -4.27
N THR A 70 0.10 -2.68 -3.78
CA THR A 70 0.94 -1.76 -4.57
C THR A 70 1.63 -2.46 -5.73
N ILE A 71 2.29 -3.60 -5.47
CA ILE A 71 2.98 -4.39 -6.50
C ILE A 71 2.00 -4.78 -7.61
N ARG A 72 0.83 -5.33 -7.27
CA ARG A 72 -0.17 -5.77 -8.24
C ARG A 72 -0.70 -4.59 -9.06
N LYS A 73 -1.00 -3.46 -8.41
CA LYS A 73 -1.51 -2.24 -9.07
C LYS A 73 -0.53 -1.73 -10.11
N LEU A 74 0.75 -1.61 -9.76
CA LEU A 74 1.79 -1.13 -10.68
C LEU A 74 2.06 -2.12 -11.82
N TRP A 75 2.07 -3.42 -11.53
CA TRP A 75 2.23 -4.43 -12.58
C TRP A 75 1.12 -4.35 -13.62
N ASN A 76 -0.14 -4.27 -13.18
CA ASN A 76 -1.27 -4.12 -14.10
C ASN A 76 -1.16 -2.82 -14.90
N ALA A 77 -0.82 -1.69 -14.27
CA ALA A 77 -0.65 -0.41 -14.96
C ALA A 77 0.45 -0.45 -16.05
N MET A 78 1.55 -1.17 -15.81
CA MET A 78 2.61 -1.38 -16.82
C MET A 78 2.14 -2.22 -18.01
N GLN A 79 1.36 -3.28 -17.75
CA GLN A 79 0.82 -4.14 -18.81
C GLN A 79 -0.26 -3.41 -19.63
N ASP A 80 -1.12 -2.66 -18.96
CA ASP A 80 -2.16 -1.82 -19.57
C ASP A 80 -1.54 -0.74 -20.49
N SER A 81 -0.51 -0.04 -20.01
CA SER A 81 0.23 0.95 -20.81
C SER A 81 0.97 0.35 -22.01
N SER A 82 1.32 -0.94 -21.95
CA SER A 82 1.95 -1.65 -23.07
C SER A 82 0.94 -2.11 -24.13
N SER A 83 -0.36 -2.18 -23.81
CA SER A 83 -1.39 -2.61 -24.76
C SER A 83 -1.95 -1.46 -25.63
N MET A 84 -1.57 -0.22 -25.37
CA MET A 84 -2.07 0.98 -26.05
C MET A 84 -1.16 1.51 -27.17
N GLN A 85 -0.17 0.73 -27.60
CA GLN A 85 0.79 1.10 -28.66
C GLN A 85 0.74 0.12 -29.85
N ASP A 86 -0.45 -0.09 -30.40
CA ASP A 86 -0.65 -0.68 -31.73
C ASP A 86 -1.73 0.13 -32.44
N THR A 87 -1.33 1.19 -33.15
CA THR A 87 -2.12 1.85 -34.21
C THR A 87 -1.17 2.40 -35.26
#